data_AF-A0A2P6QSH6-F1
#
_entry.id   AF-A0A2P6QSH6-F1
#
_cell.length_a   1.000
_cell.length_b   1.000
_cell.length_c   1.000
_cell.angle_alpha   90.00
_cell.angle_beta   90.00
_cell.angle_gamma   90.00
#
_symmetry.space_group_name_H-M   'P 1'
#
loop_
_entity.id
_entity.type
_entity.pdbx_description
1 polymer ?
#
loop_
_entity_poly.entity_id
_entity_poly.type
_entity_poly.pdbx_seq_one_letter_code
_entity_poly.pdbx_strand_id
1 'polypeptide(L)'
;MLTMEPKFGKMLLVGAIFNCLDPVLTIVSGLSVRDPFLTPFDKEDLADAAKSQFSRDHSDHLALVRAYEGWKVAERDFAGYDYCWKNFLSAQSMKAIDSLRKEFYSLKASAYTSHTHIYI
;
A
#
# COMPACT_ATOMS: atom_id res chain seq x y z
N MET A 1 -5.98 -5.86 -19.13
CA MET A 1 -4.96 -4.80 -19.23
C MET A 1 -5.42 -3.69 -18.32
N LEU A 2 -4.89 -3.64 -17.09
CA LEU A 2 -5.24 -2.55 -16.16
C LEU A 2 -4.57 -1.29 -16.69
N THR A 3 -5.38 -0.36 -17.18
CA THR A 3 -4.92 0.95 -17.66
C THR A 3 -4.52 1.76 -16.44
N MET A 4 -3.26 1.64 -16.01
CA MET A 4 -2.73 2.51 -14.97
C MET A 4 -2.84 3.96 -15.42
N GLU A 5 -3.40 4.81 -14.55
CA GLU A 5 -3.41 6.25 -14.82
C GLU A 5 -1.96 6.75 -14.98
N PRO A 6 -1.65 7.63 -15.96
CA PRO A 6 -0.28 8.03 -16.28
C PRO A 6 0.54 8.55 -15.08
N LYS A 7 -0.13 9.17 -14.11
CA LYS A 7 0.49 9.66 -12.87
C LYS A 7 1.07 8.55 -11.99
N PHE A 8 0.49 7.35 -12.00
CA PHE A 8 0.99 6.20 -11.24
C PHE A 8 2.22 5.57 -11.92
N GLY A 9 2.26 5.57 -13.25
CA GLY A 9 3.45 5.17 -14.00
C GLY A 9 4.68 6.04 -13.67
N LYS A 10 4.49 7.36 -13.58
CA LYS A 10 5.58 8.29 -13.20
C LYS A 10 6.08 8.03 -11.78
N MET A 11 5.18 7.77 -10.84
CA MET A 11 5.55 7.51 -9.44
C MET A 11 6.37 6.22 -9.30
N LEU A 12 5.97 5.15 -10.00
CA LEU A 12 6.70 3.88 -10.02
C LEU A 12 8.08 4.01 -10.68
N LEU A 13 8.18 4.78 -11.77
CA LEU A 13 9.46 5.04 -12.44
C LEU A 13 10.43 5.79 -11.52
N VAL A 14 9.96 6.86 -10.87
CA VAL A 14 10.74 7.63 -9.91
C VAL A 14 11.14 6.75 -8.71
N GLY A 15 10.21 5.95 -8.18
CA GLY A 15 10.50 5.01 -7.10
C GLY A 15 11.58 3.97 -7.45
N ALA A 16 11.60 3.50 -8.70
CA ALA A 16 12.65 2.60 -9.19
C ALA A 16 14.02 3.30 -9.28
N ILE A 17 14.05 4.55 -9.78
CA ILE A 17 15.28 5.34 -9.89
C ILE A 17 15.89 5.63 -8.51
N PHE A 18 15.05 5.97 -7.52
CA PHE A 18 15.49 6.27 -6.15
C PHE A 18 15.58 5.05 -5.22
N ASN A 19 15.42 3.84 -5.77
CA ASN A 19 15.45 2.59 -5.01
C ASN A 19 14.46 2.51 -3.83
N CYS A 20 13.32 3.21 -3.92
CA CYS A 20 12.25 3.26 -2.93
C CYS A 20 10.93 2.70 -3.49
N LEU A 21 11.03 1.75 -4.42
CA LEU A 21 9.88 1.19 -5.12
C LEU A 21 8.89 0.50 -4.19
N ASP A 22 9.39 -0.15 -3.14
CA ASP A 22 8.57 -0.91 -2.20
C ASP A 22 7.52 -0.01 -1.47
N PRO A 23 7.89 1.08 -0.79
CA PRO A 23 6.89 1.98 -0.21
C PRO A 23 6.04 2.69 -1.27
N VAL A 24 6.61 3.03 -2.43
CA VAL A 24 5.85 3.66 -3.53
C VAL A 24 4.73 2.76 -4.04
N LEU A 25 4.99 1.46 -4.19
CA LEU A 25 3.97 0.49 -4.58
C LEU A 25 2.80 0.48 -3.59
N THR A 26 3.07 0.58 -2.28
CA THR A 26 2.01 0.64 -1.26
C THR A 26 1.19 1.91 -1.42
N ILE A 27 1.85 3.05 -1.63
CA ILE A 27 1.18 4.34 -1.78
C ILE A 27 0.28 4.33 -3.02
N VAL A 28 0.80 3.92 -4.18
CA VAL A 28 0.04 3.85 -5.43
C VAL A 28 -1.15 2.89 -5.29
N SER A 29 -0.96 1.73 -4.67
CA SER A 29 -2.05 0.78 -4.41
C SER A 29 -3.09 1.33 -3.44
N GLY A 30 -2.69 1.99 -2.35
CA GLY A 30 -3.63 2.59 -1.40
C GLY A 30 -4.39 3.77 -1.97
N LEU A 31 -3.77 4.60 -2.83
CA LEU A 31 -4.46 5.68 -3.54
C LEU A 31 -5.48 5.18 -4.57
N SER A 32 -5.35 3.94 -5.02
CA SER A 32 -6.25 3.30 -5.99
C SER A 32 -7.38 2.50 -5.32
N VAL A 33 -7.38 2.41 -3.98
CA VAL A 33 -8.34 1.68 -3.17
C VAL A 33 -9.02 2.68 -2.21
N ARG A 34 -10.17 2.32 -1.64
CA ARG A 34 -10.78 3.09 -0.55
C ARG A 34 -9.80 3.18 0.64
N ASP A 35 -9.75 4.34 1.29
CA ASP A 35 -8.93 4.58 2.48
C ASP A 35 -9.07 3.42 3.49
N PRO A 36 -7.96 2.77 3.91
CA PRO A 36 -8.03 1.69 4.88
C PRO A 36 -8.30 2.18 6.30
N PHE A 37 -8.05 3.44 6.64
CA PHE A 37 -8.30 3.97 7.99
C PHE A 37 -9.80 4.18 8.20
N LEU A 38 -10.31 3.65 9.32
CA LEU A 38 -11.72 3.74 9.70
C LEU A 38 -11.88 4.73 10.87
N THR A 39 -12.89 5.58 10.79
CA THR A 39 -13.27 6.50 11.87
C THR A 39 -14.70 6.20 12.32
N PRO A 40 -14.91 5.31 13.30
CA PRO A 40 -16.23 5.01 13.84
C PRO A 40 -16.76 6.21 14.65
N PHE A 41 -18.04 6.54 14.50
CA PHE A 41 -18.67 7.70 15.16
C PHE A 41 -18.45 7.77 16.69
N ASP A 42 -18.46 6.64 17.39
CA ASP A 42 -18.28 6.60 18.86
C ASP A 42 -16.82 6.42 19.31
N LYS A 43 -15.86 6.34 18.37
CA LYS A 43 -14.47 5.98 18.65
C LYS A 43 -13.47 6.83 17.87
N GLU A 44 -13.85 8.06 17.50
CA GLU A 44 -13.01 8.97 16.73
C GLU A 44 -11.65 9.22 17.40
N ASP A 45 -11.64 9.56 18.70
CA ASP A 45 -10.40 9.78 19.47
C ASP A 45 -9.47 8.55 19.47
N LEU A 46 -10.03 7.35 19.55
CA LEU A 46 -9.26 6.10 19.55
C LEU A 46 -8.72 5.77 18.16
N ALA A 47 -9.50 6.02 17.11
CA ALA A 47 -9.09 5.84 15.73
C ALA A 47 -7.97 6.81 15.36
N ASP A 48 -8.08 8.08 15.77
CA ASP A 48 -7.06 9.10 15.56
C ASP A 48 -5.79 8.78 16.36
N ALA A 49 -5.91 8.34 17.61
CA ALA A 49 -4.78 7.89 18.39
C ALA A 49 -4.08 6.69 17.74
N ALA A 50 -4.82 5.71 17.21
CA ALA A 50 -4.24 4.58 16.47
C ALA A 50 -3.55 5.03 15.18
N LYS A 51 -4.20 5.90 14.39
CA LYS A 51 -3.62 6.47 13.17
C LYS A 51 -2.34 7.27 13.45
N SER A 52 -2.31 7.98 14.58
CA SER A 52 -1.15 8.76 15.03
C SER A 52 0.11 7.92 15.26
N GLN A 53 -0.05 6.65 15.64
CA GLN A 53 1.06 5.73 15.83
C GLN A 53 1.77 5.41 14.49
N PHE A 54 1.03 5.47 13.38
CA PHE A 54 1.59 5.31 12.04
C PHE A 54 2.16 6.63 11.49
N SER A 55 1.67 7.78 11.95
CA SER A 55 2.06 9.10 11.43
C SER A 55 3.18 9.79 12.21
N ARG A 56 4.19 9.05 12.69
CA ARG A 56 5.38 9.60 13.40
C ARG A 56 6.04 10.82 12.73
N ASP A 57 5.87 11.00 11.41
CA ASP A 57 6.38 12.13 10.62
C ASP A 57 5.28 12.99 9.96
N HIS A 58 4.03 12.93 10.46
CA HIS A 58 2.87 13.68 9.96
C HIS A 58 2.48 13.47 8.49
N SER A 59 2.98 12.41 7.84
CA SER A 59 2.62 12.07 6.46
C SER A 59 1.59 10.93 6.42
N ASP A 60 0.41 11.21 5.85
CA ASP A 60 -0.65 10.21 5.63
C ASP A 60 -0.18 9.07 4.72
N HIS A 61 0.64 9.37 3.71
CA HIS A 61 1.21 8.35 2.84
C HIS A 61 2.18 7.42 3.58
N LEU A 62 3.01 7.96 4.47
CA LEU A 62 3.88 7.12 5.30
C LEU A 62 3.11 6.36 6.38
N ALA A 63 2.01 6.93 6.88
CA ALA A 63 1.10 6.22 7.78
C ALA A 63 0.49 5.00 7.10
N LEU A 64 0.03 5.13 5.86
CA LEU A 64 -0.45 4.02 5.03
C LEU A 64 0.64 2.95 4.83
N VAL A 65 1.88 3.36 4.49
CA VAL A 65 3.01 2.43 4.31
C VAL A 65 3.23 1.59 5.57
N ARG A 66 3.33 2.24 6.73
CA ARG A 66 3.56 1.56 8.01
C ARG A 66 2.41 0.67 8.43
N ALA A 67 1.17 1.12 8.22
CA ALA A 67 -0.02 0.31 8.49
C ALA A 67 -0.02 -0.98 7.64
N TYR A 68 0.36 -0.88 6.37
CA TYR A 68 0.51 -2.04 5.48
C TYR A 68 1.65 -2.96 5.88
N GLU A 69 2.83 -2.44 6.20
CA GLU A 69 3.97 -3.25 6.64
C GLU A 69 3.63 -4.06 7.90
N GLY A 70 3.05 -3.42 8.91
CA GLY A 70 2.63 -4.10 10.13
C GLY A 70 1.53 -5.13 9.87
N TRP A 71 0.54 -4.81 9.03
CA TRP A 71 -0.48 -5.77 8.62
C TRP A 71 0.12 -6.97 7.88
N LYS A 72 1.10 -6.76 6.99
CA LYS A 72 1.76 -7.85 6.25
C LYS A 72 2.52 -8.80 7.16
N VAL A 73 3.14 -8.29 8.23
CA VAL A 73 3.77 -9.14 9.25
C VAL A 73 2.70 -9.96 9.97
N ALA A 74 1.64 -9.31 10.47
CA ALA A 74 0.55 -10.00 11.16
C ALA A 74 -0.16 -11.04 10.28
N GLU A 75 -0.36 -10.75 9.00
CA GLU A 75 -1.01 -11.67 8.04
C GLU A 75 -0.18 -12.95 7.81
N ARG A 76 1.15 -12.89 7.90
CA ARG A 76 2.01 -14.10 7.82
C ARG A 76 1.73 -15.08 8.96
N ASP A 77 1.34 -14.56 10.11
CA ASP A 77 0.99 -15.33 11.31
C ASP A 77 -0.54 -15.53 11.43
N PHE A 78 -1.30 -15.33 10.34
CA PHE A 78 -2.76 -15.40 10.31
C PHE A 78 -3.49 -14.45 11.27
N ALA A 79 -2.79 -13.42 11.77
CA ALA A 79 -3.30 -12.43 12.72
C ALA A 79 -3.72 -11.10 12.05
N GLY A 80 -3.79 -11.04 10.71
CA GLY A 80 -4.06 -9.79 10.00
C GLY A 80 -5.45 -9.19 10.25
N TYR A 81 -6.47 -10.02 10.54
CA TYR A 81 -7.80 -9.52 10.94
C TYR A 81 -7.76 -8.84 12.32
N ASP A 82 -7.10 -9.47 13.29
CA ASP A 82 -6.92 -8.92 14.64
C ASP A 82 -6.08 -7.63 14.60
N TYR A 83 -5.05 -7.60 13.78
CA TYR A 83 -4.27 -6.39 13.52
C TYR A 83 -5.15 -5.25 12.98
N CYS A 84 -6.02 -5.55 11.99
CA CYS A 84 -6.93 -4.55 11.45
C CYS A 84 -7.90 -4.03 12.49
N TRP A 85 -8.49 -4.92 13.29
CA TRP A 85 -9.41 -4.56 14.36
C TRP A 85 -8.76 -3.63 15.40
N LYS A 86 -7.56 -3.98 15.88
CA LYS A 86 -6.82 -3.20 16.90
C LYS A 86 -6.42 -1.81 16.42
N ASN A 87 -6.19 -1.65 15.12
CA ASN A 87 -5.65 -0.43 14.53
C ASN A 87 -6.69 0.38 13.74
N PHE A 88 -7.98 0.04 13.86
CA PHE A 88 -9.07 0.71 13.11
C PHE A 88 -8.83 0.71 11.60
N LEU A 89 -8.43 -0.44 11.05
CA LEU A 89 -8.20 -0.64 9.62
C LEU A 89 -9.29 -1.52 9.00
N SER A 90 -9.61 -1.24 7.74
CA SER A 90 -10.45 -2.11 6.90
C SER A 90 -9.66 -3.30 6.38
N ALA A 91 -9.94 -4.51 6.89
CA ALA A 91 -9.33 -5.74 6.40
C ALA A 91 -9.56 -5.96 4.90
N GLN A 92 -10.71 -5.54 4.38
CA GLN A 92 -11.02 -5.60 2.94
C GLN A 92 -10.10 -4.67 2.14
N SER A 93 -9.91 -3.43 2.61
CA SER A 93 -9.01 -2.47 1.96
C SER A 93 -7.56 -2.97 1.99
N MET A 94 -7.10 -3.53 3.11
CA MET A 94 -5.73 -4.09 3.22
C MET A 94 -5.48 -5.22 2.20
N LYS A 95 -6.44 -6.15 2.06
CA LYS A 95 -6.35 -7.22 1.06
C LYS A 95 -6.39 -6.71 -0.38
N ALA A 96 -7.22 -5.70 -0.65
CA ALA A 96 -7.28 -5.06 -1.97
C ALA A 96 -5.97 -4.36 -2.32
N ILE A 97 -5.38 -3.62 -1.37
CA ILE A 97 -4.06 -2.98 -1.50
C ILE A 97 -2.99 -4.04 -1.81
N ASP A 98 -2.96 -5.15 -1.06
CA ASP A 98 -1.99 -6.24 -1.30
C ASP A 98 -2.10 -6.86 -2.70
N SER A 99 -3.33 -7.07 -3.15
CA SER A 99 -3.63 -7.67 -4.44
C SER A 99 -3.17 -6.75 -5.57
N LEU A 100 -3.51 -5.46 -5.48
CA LEU A 100 -3.15 -4.46 -6.47
C LEU A 100 -1.64 -4.19 -6.49
N ARG A 101 -0.98 -4.23 -5.32
CA ARG A 101 0.47 -4.11 -5.20
C ARG A 101 1.18 -5.22 -5.96
N LYS A 102 0.71 -6.47 -5.86
CA LYS A 102 1.24 -7.62 -6.60
C LYS A 102 1.06 -7.45 -8.10
N GLU A 103 -0.06 -6.89 -8.52
CA GLU A 103 -0.31 -6.61 -9.94
C GLU A 103 0.60 -5.51 -10.49
N PHE A 104 0.80 -4.41 -9.76
CA PHE A 104 1.75 -3.38 -10.18
C PHE A 104 3.19 -3.91 -10.24
N TYR A 105 3.55 -4.80 -9.32
CA TYR A 105 4.84 -5.47 -9.34
C TYR A 105 5.00 -6.41 -10.56
N SER A 106 3.96 -7.16 -10.94
CA SER A 106 4.01 -8.07 -12.10
C SER A 106 4.04 -7.32 -13.43
N LEU A 107 3.26 -6.23 -13.56
CA LEU A 107 3.30 -5.34 -14.72
C LEU A 107 4.70 -4.76 -14.93
N LYS A 108 5.36 -4.37 -13.84
CA LYS A 108 6.77 -3.97 -13.87
C LYS A 108 7.65 -5.08 -14.45
N ALA A 109 7.59 -6.28 -13.87
CA ALA A 109 8.42 -7.41 -14.29
C ALA A 109 8.26 -7.71 -15.78
N SER A 110 7.02 -7.68 -16.29
CA SER A 110 6.72 -7.86 -17.72
C SER A 110 7.39 -6.79 -18.59
N ALA A 111 7.29 -5.50 -18.21
CA ALA A 111 7.88 -4.39 -18.97
C ALA A 111 9.42 -4.48 -19.07
N TYR A 112 10.10 -4.91 -18.01
CA TYR A 112 11.55 -5.13 -18.05
C TYR A 112 11.94 -6.36 -18.90
N THR A 113 11.20 -7.47 -18.80
CA THR A 113 11.46 -8.66 -19.62
C THR A 113 11.25 -8.40 -21.12
N SER A 114 10.27 -7.56 -21.49
CA SER A 114 10.06 -7.13 -22.88
C SER A 114 11.19 -6.24 -23.41
N HIS A 115 11.86 -5.45 -22.57
CA HIS A 115 13.03 -4.66 -22.97
C HIS A 115 14.29 -5.52 -23.17
N THR A 116 14.44 -6.64 -22.44
CA THR A 116 15.58 -7.54 -22.63
C THR A 116 15.48 -8.36 -23.92
N HIS A 117 14.26 -8.64 -24.42
CA HIS A 117 14.06 -9.37 -25.69
C HIS A 117 14.23 -8.52 -26.96
N ILE A 118 14.50 -7.22 -26.85
CA ILE A 118 14.81 -6.35 -28.01
C ILE A 118 16.33 -6.24 -28.23
N TYR A 119 17.15 -6.80 -27.34
CA TYR A 119 18.62 -6.78 -27.41
C TYR A 119 19.27 -8.16 -27.48
N ILE A 120 18.58 -9.17 -28.03
CA ILE A 120 19.17 -10.47 -28.39
C ILE A 120 18.76 -10.86 -29.81
#